data_AF-A0A5N5UBX3-F1
#
_entry.id   AF-A0A5N5UBX3-F1
#
_cell.length_a   1.000
_cell.length_b   1.000
_cell.length_c   1.000
_cell.angle_alpha   90.00
_cell.angle_beta   90.00
_cell.angle_gamma   90.00
#
_symmetry.space_group_name_H-M   'P 1'
#
loop_
_entity.id
_entity.type
_entity.pdbx_description
1 polymer ?
#
loop_
_entity_poly.entity_id
_entity_poly.type
_entity_poly.pdbx_seq_one_letter_code
_entity_poly.pdbx_strand_id
1 'polypeptide(L)'
;MTDGHQSTRRALLRVAGVATAAGLAGCTGSPSDGGSGDTGGADTETPTDTETPPPEDAAGRVRLVSSDDNPDLAVEPAVIVVEEFVTADGPAVLRVDVENPTDETVVGEYRDVVFQYVSSSDFSYQLLPHSERSTTGVPERERPPYPTDEDAPCWRLTEPLAQTTEYGTVSIPADGTLTAFVGLYANPDAETCLPTGEHRFEATYGIEEPVGTSSGTATDDAWTTAEWGFSLSVESL
;
A
#
# COMPACT_ATOMS: atom_id res chain seq x y z
N MET A 1 46.67 11.55 4.91
CA MET A 1 46.89 10.86 6.21
C MET A 1 46.02 11.60 7.21
N THR A 2 44.83 11.13 7.60
CA THR A 2 44.36 9.76 7.86
C THR A 2 42.86 9.65 7.61
N ASP A 3 42.48 8.55 6.96
CA ASP A 3 41.12 8.01 6.82
C ASP A 3 40.49 7.59 8.15
N GLY A 4 39.16 7.56 8.18
CA GLY A 4 38.35 7.03 9.28
C GLY A 4 36.93 6.71 8.85
N HIS A 5 36.76 5.81 7.87
CA HIS A 5 35.49 5.19 7.51
C HIS A 5 35.08 4.18 8.61
N GLN A 6 33.98 4.43 9.33
CA GLN A 6 33.30 3.38 10.12
C GLN A 6 32.08 2.89 9.35
N SER A 7 32.26 1.75 8.67
CA SER A 7 31.18 0.93 8.11
C SER A 7 30.62 0.06 9.23
N THR A 8 29.42 0.39 9.72
CA THR A 8 28.72 -0.41 10.73
C THR A 8 28.00 -1.58 10.04
N ARG A 9 28.67 -2.72 9.94
CA ARG A 9 28.05 -3.99 9.52
C ARG A 9 27.30 -4.60 10.70
N ARG A 10 25.96 -4.62 10.67
CA ARG A 10 25.16 -5.43 11.60
C ARG A 10 25.02 -6.85 11.05
N ALA A 11 25.73 -7.78 11.69
CA ALA A 11 25.57 -9.22 11.50
C ALA A 11 24.55 -9.73 12.53
N LEU A 12 23.40 -10.24 12.09
CA LEU A 12 22.48 -10.99 12.95
C LEU A 12 22.79 -12.49 12.81
N LEU A 13 23.37 -13.04 13.87
CA LEU A 13 23.60 -14.47 14.04
C LEU A 13 22.33 -15.16 14.56
N ARG A 14 22.03 -16.31 13.93
CA ARG A 14 21.05 -17.33 14.30
C ARG A 14 21.16 -17.74 15.77
N VAL A 15 20.03 -17.90 16.45
CA VAL A 15 19.92 -18.73 17.67
C VAL A 15 18.82 -19.77 17.46
N ALA A 16 19.24 -21.03 17.42
CA ALA A 16 18.38 -22.20 17.56
C ALA A 16 18.12 -22.43 19.05
N GLY A 17 16.84 -22.57 19.44
CA GLY A 17 16.42 -22.84 20.82
C GLY A 17 15.73 -24.19 20.93
N VAL A 18 16.33 -25.07 21.73
CA VAL A 18 15.98 -26.47 21.97
C VAL A 18 14.74 -26.62 22.88
N ALA A 19 14.03 -27.73 22.66
CA ALA A 19 12.86 -28.23 23.35
C ALA A 19 12.90 -28.18 24.89
N THR A 20 11.72 -27.97 25.48
CA THR A 20 11.41 -28.41 26.85
C THR A 20 10.06 -29.13 26.88
N ALA A 21 10.06 -30.29 27.52
CA ALA A 21 8.90 -31.14 27.77
C ALA A 21 8.60 -31.16 29.28
N ALA A 22 7.32 -31.10 29.64
CA ALA A 22 6.63 -31.53 30.88
C ALA A 22 5.39 -30.62 31.05
N GLY A 23 4.17 -31.03 31.41
CA GLY A 23 3.59 -32.31 31.81
C GLY A 23 2.36 -32.07 32.70
N LEU A 24 1.23 -32.71 32.36
CA LEU A 24 0.17 -33.28 33.21
C LEU A 24 -1.08 -32.47 33.67
N ALA A 25 -2.19 -33.24 33.62
CA ALA A 25 -3.56 -33.12 34.16
C ALA A 25 -4.62 -32.45 33.26
N GLY A 26 -5.77 -33.04 32.91
CA GLY A 26 -6.35 -34.36 33.19
C GLY A 26 -7.77 -34.43 32.60
N CYS A 27 -8.03 -35.34 31.66
CA CYS A 27 -9.37 -35.65 31.15
C CYS A 27 -9.73 -37.08 31.53
N THR A 28 -10.91 -37.25 32.14
CA THR A 28 -11.51 -38.56 32.39
C THR A 28 -12.59 -38.79 31.32
N GLY A 29 -12.53 -39.91 30.60
CA GLY A 29 -13.52 -40.23 29.56
C GLY A 29 -13.20 -41.50 28.78
N SER A 30 -13.58 -42.64 29.38
CA SER A 30 -13.96 -43.97 28.85
C SER A 30 -13.23 -44.63 27.66
N PRO A 31 -12.83 -45.91 27.78
CA PRO A 31 -12.18 -46.67 26.70
C PRO A 31 -13.20 -47.39 25.79
N SER A 32 -12.87 -47.47 24.51
CA SER A 32 -13.41 -48.46 23.57
C SER A 32 -12.27 -48.98 22.67
N ASP A 33 -12.13 -50.29 22.64
CA ASP A 33 -11.07 -51.06 22.01
C ASP A 33 -11.09 -51.06 20.46
N GLY A 34 -9.88 -51.09 19.89
CA GLY A 34 -9.55 -51.97 18.75
C GLY A 34 -9.35 -51.33 17.38
N GLY A 35 -8.15 -51.49 16.81
CA GLY A 35 -7.96 -51.57 15.35
C GLY A 35 -6.77 -50.82 14.75
N SER A 36 -5.61 -51.49 14.72
CA SER A 36 -4.53 -51.47 13.71
C SER A 36 -4.33 -50.26 12.77
N GLY A 37 -3.24 -49.54 13.02
CA GLY A 37 -2.14 -49.25 12.08
C GLY A 37 -2.43 -48.59 10.72
N ASP A 38 -2.00 -47.34 10.57
CA ASP A 38 -1.20 -46.95 9.40
C ASP A 38 -0.25 -45.79 9.73
N THR A 39 0.94 -45.85 9.16
CA THR A 39 2.00 -44.84 9.20
C THR A 39 1.86 -43.94 7.99
N GLY A 40 1.73 -42.63 8.16
CA GLY A 40 1.92 -41.72 7.04
C GLY A 40 1.48 -40.29 7.29
N GLY A 41 2.41 -39.36 7.06
CA GLY A 41 2.12 -37.99 6.67
C GLY A 41 1.48 -37.10 7.74
N ALA A 42 2.31 -36.37 8.48
CA ALA A 42 1.86 -35.06 8.94
C ALA A 42 1.75 -34.18 7.69
N ASP A 43 0.57 -34.15 7.08
CA ASP A 43 0.24 -33.17 6.05
C ASP A 43 0.35 -31.79 6.69
N THR A 44 1.48 -31.14 6.41
CA THR A 44 1.61 -29.71 6.60
C THR A 44 0.75 -29.09 5.51
N GLU A 45 -0.48 -28.72 5.85
CA GLU A 45 -1.35 -27.97 4.95
C GLU A 45 -0.66 -26.62 4.68
N THR A 46 0.08 -26.56 3.58
CA THR A 46 0.51 -25.30 2.99
C THR A 46 -0.75 -24.52 2.65
N PRO A 47 -0.90 -23.27 3.12
CA PRO A 47 -2.02 -22.43 2.70
C PRO A 47 -1.97 -22.34 1.17
N THR A 48 -2.99 -22.88 0.52
CA THR A 48 -3.14 -22.75 -0.92
C THR A 48 -3.69 -21.36 -1.14
N ASP A 49 -2.88 -20.46 -1.71
CA ASP A 49 -3.32 -19.16 -2.23
C ASP A 49 -4.51 -19.41 -3.16
N THR A 50 -5.71 -19.26 -2.62
CA THR A 50 -6.93 -19.44 -3.38
C THR A 50 -7.20 -18.07 -3.99
N GLU A 51 -6.75 -17.88 -5.23
CA GLU A 51 -7.05 -16.67 -5.99
C GLU A 51 -8.56 -16.39 -5.95
N THR A 52 -8.94 -15.15 -5.67
CA THR A 52 -10.31 -14.71 -5.81
C THR A 52 -10.75 -14.91 -7.26
N PRO A 53 -11.84 -15.64 -7.53
CA PRO A 53 -12.39 -15.73 -8.87
C PRO A 53 -12.91 -14.34 -9.29
N PRO A 54 -12.77 -13.97 -10.57
CA PRO A 54 -13.29 -12.71 -11.06
C PRO A 54 -14.83 -12.68 -10.96
N PRO A 55 -15.42 -11.51 -10.62
CA PRO A 55 -16.84 -11.24 -10.84
C PRO A 55 -17.26 -11.50 -12.30
N GLU A 56 -18.54 -11.82 -12.52
CA GLU A 56 -19.06 -12.13 -13.87
C GLU A 56 -18.94 -10.94 -14.84
N ASP A 57 -18.91 -9.72 -14.32
CA ASP A 57 -18.83 -8.47 -15.07
C ASP A 57 -17.43 -7.82 -15.05
N ALA A 58 -16.41 -8.53 -14.53
CA ALA A 58 -15.06 -8.01 -14.47
C ALA A 58 -14.45 -7.91 -15.88
N ALA A 59 -14.03 -6.70 -16.26
CA ALA A 59 -13.32 -6.44 -17.52
C ALA A 59 -11.81 -6.58 -17.38
N GLY A 60 -11.30 -6.49 -16.15
CA GLY A 60 -9.89 -6.61 -15.88
C GLY A 60 -9.57 -6.81 -14.41
N ARG A 61 -8.30 -7.11 -14.14
CA ARG A 61 -7.74 -7.33 -12.83
C ARG A 61 -6.47 -6.50 -12.65
N VAL A 62 -6.30 -5.94 -11.46
CA VAL A 62 -5.18 -5.12 -11.03
C VAL A 62 -4.45 -5.83 -9.90
N ARG A 63 -3.13 -5.94 -10.00
CA ARG A 63 -2.28 -6.45 -8.91
C ARG A 63 -1.11 -5.52 -8.66
N LEU A 64 -0.69 -5.41 -7.40
CA LEU A 64 0.57 -4.78 -7.03
C LEU A 64 1.72 -5.72 -7.41
N VAL A 65 2.66 -5.24 -8.22
CA VAL A 65 3.81 -6.02 -8.70
C VAL A 65 5.06 -5.73 -7.89
N SER A 66 5.29 -4.45 -7.60
CA SER A 66 6.44 -3.98 -6.84
C SER A 66 6.12 -2.67 -6.13
N SER A 67 6.87 -2.41 -5.06
CA SER A 67 6.94 -1.13 -4.35
C SER A 67 8.42 -0.83 -4.12
N ASP A 68 8.77 0.45 -4.10
CA ASP A 68 10.13 0.86 -3.75
C ASP A 68 10.41 0.60 -2.27
N ASP A 69 11.69 0.54 -1.92
CA ASP A 69 12.11 0.64 -0.53
C ASP A 69 11.60 1.95 0.07
N ASN A 70 11.28 1.93 1.37
CA ASN A 70 10.82 3.13 2.08
C ASN A 70 11.81 4.29 1.91
N PRO A 71 11.32 5.52 1.69
CA PRO A 71 12.18 6.69 1.57
C PRO A 71 12.91 6.94 2.90
N ASP A 72 14.07 7.57 2.85
CA ASP A 72 14.82 8.02 4.04
C ASP A 72 14.17 9.29 4.62
N LEU A 73 12.92 9.15 5.05
CA LEU A 73 12.04 10.16 5.64
C LEU A 73 11.41 9.60 6.92
N ALA A 74 10.90 10.47 7.78
CA ALA A 74 10.17 10.10 9.00
C ALA A 74 8.75 9.53 8.74
N VAL A 75 8.54 8.86 7.60
CA VAL A 75 7.29 8.20 7.22
C VAL A 75 7.55 6.93 6.43
N GLU A 76 6.67 5.95 6.59
CA GLU A 76 6.74 4.65 5.90
C GLU A 76 5.46 4.47 5.06
N PRO A 77 5.52 4.73 3.74
CA PRO A 77 4.38 4.53 2.84
C PRO A 77 4.19 3.05 2.50
N ALA A 78 2.93 2.63 2.40
CA ALA A 78 2.53 1.31 1.98
C ALA A 78 1.28 1.37 1.09
N VAL A 79 1.20 0.47 0.11
CA VAL A 79 0.08 0.38 -0.82
C VAL A 79 -0.43 -1.05 -0.87
N ILE A 80 -1.75 -1.21 -0.85
CA ILE A 80 -2.43 -2.51 -0.93
C ILE A 80 -3.59 -2.39 -1.90
N VAL A 81 -3.74 -3.35 -2.82
CA VAL A 81 -4.94 -3.46 -3.66
C VAL A 81 -6.05 -4.09 -2.82
N VAL A 82 -7.13 -3.33 -2.58
CA VAL A 82 -8.27 -3.78 -1.75
C VAL A 82 -9.48 -4.20 -2.59
N GLU A 83 -9.59 -3.68 -3.81
CA GLU A 83 -10.49 -4.19 -4.84
C GLU A 83 -9.67 -4.40 -6.11
N GLU A 84 -9.44 -5.66 -6.46
CA GLU A 84 -8.56 -6.02 -7.57
C GLU A 84 -9.24 -5.97 -8.94
N PHE A 85 -10.58 -5.96 -8.99
CA PHE A 85 -11.31 -6.05 -10.26
C PHE A 85 -11.83 -4.71 -10.74
N VAL A 86 -11.73 -4.51 -12.06
CA VAL A 86 -12.40 -3.44 -12.77
C VAL A 86 -13.73 -4.01 -13.26
N THR A 87 -14.85 -3.50 -12.75
CA THR A 87 -16.20 -4.05 -12.96
C THR A 87 -17.12 -3.00 -13.56
N ALA A 88 -18.38 -3.34 -13.86
CA ALA A 88 -19.37 -2.31 -14.22
C ALA A 88 -19.74 -1.40 -13.04
N ASP A 89 -19.53 -1.87 -11.81
CA ASP A 89 -19.89 -1.17 -10.58
C ASP A 89 -18.78 -0.28 -10.04
N GLY A 90 -17.51 -0.50 -10.39
CA GLY A 90 -16.41 0.34 -9.91
C GLY A 90 -15.03 0.00 -10.51
N PRO A 91 -14.09 0.97 -10.44
CA PRO A 91 -12.69 0.72 -10.78
C PRO A 91 -12.04 -0.19 -9.74
N ALA A 92 -10.83 -0.67 -10.02
CA ALA A 92 -9.98 -1.22 -8.99
C ALA A 92 -9.61 -0.13 -7.96
N VAL A 93 -9.50 -0.52 -6.69
CA VAL A 93 -9.26 0.40 -5.56
C VAL A 93 -8.04 -0.04 -4.76
N LEU A 94 -7.21 0.93 -4.43
CA LEU A 94 -6.03 0.77 -3.59
C LEU A 94 -6.25 1.49 -2.26
N ARG A 95 -5.72 0.91 -1.19
CA ARG A 95 -5.50 1.59 0.08
C ARG A 95 -4.05 2.04 0.14
N VAL A 96 -3.86 3.31 0.50
CA VAL A 96 -2.55 3.88 0.79
C VAL A 96 -2.51 4.20 2.28
N ASP A 97 -1.51 3.63 2.95
CA ASP A 97 -1.22 3.87 4.37
C ASP A 97 0.14 4.57 4.45
N VAL A 98 0.24 5.63 5.24
CA VAL A 98 1.51 6.32 5.52
C VAL A 98 1.68 6.35 7.02
N GLU A 99 2.56 5.50 7.51
CA GLU A 99 2.86 5.34 8.92
C GLU A 99 3.92 6.36 9.35
N ASN A 100 3.75 6.93 10.53
CA ASN A 100 4.78 7.72 11.21
C ASN A 100 5.31 6.88 12.37
N PRO A 101 6.47 6.21 12.21
CA PRO A 101 7.04 5.34 13.24
C PRO A 101 7.77 6.12 14.34
N THR A 102 7.76 7.45 14.30
CA THR A 102 8.43 8.30 15.27
C THR A 102 7.53 8.63 16.45
N ASP A 103 8.12 9.11 17.54
CA ASP A 103 7.44 9.57 18.73
C ASP A 103 6.99 11.05 18.64
N GLU A 104 7.13 11.67 17.47
CA GLU A 104 6.77 13.05 17.19
C GLU A 104 5.76 13.15 16.04
N THR A 105 4.98 14.22 15.99
CA THR A 105 4.06 14.47 14.86
C THR A 105 4.86 14.91 13.64
N VAL A 106 4.60 14.28 12.49
CA VAL A 106 5.16 14.69 11.19
C VAL A 106 4.13 15.46 10.40
N VAL A 107 4.55 16.51 9.68
CA VAL A 107 3.69 17.26 8.76
C VAL A 107 4.12 16.93 7.33
N GLY A 108 3.20 16.39 6.54
CA GLY A 108 3.45 16.03 5.13
C GLY A 108 2.64 16.87 4.16
N GLU A 109 3.06 16.89 2.89
CA GLU A 109 2.26 17.45 1.80
C GLU A 109 0.96 16.68 1.59
N TYR A 110 -0.16 17.38 1.41
CA TYR A 110 -1.50 16.85 1.61
C TYR A 110 -1.96 15.75 0.62
N ARG A 111 -1.55 15.83 -0.65
CA ARG A 111 -2.08 14.96 -1.72
C ARG A 111 -1.13 13.85 -2.13
N ASP A 112 0.09 14.26 -2.44
CA ASP A 112 1.10 13.38 -3.03
C ASP A 112 1.49 12.26 -2.05
N VAL A 113 1.43 12.54 -0.74
CA VAL A 113 1.71 11.57 0.32
C VAL A 113 0.84 10.31 0.24
N VAL A 114 -0.40 10.43 -0.27
CA VAL A 114 -1.35 9.30 -0.42
C VAL A 114 -1.74 9.04 -1.88
N PHE A 115 -0.92 9.47 -2.85
CA PHE A 115 -1.13 9.25 -4.29
C PHE A 115 -2.46 9.77 -4.87
N GLN A 116 -3.13 10.70 -4.20
CA GLN A 116 -4.35 11.28 -4.75
C GLN A 116 -4.00 12.20 -5.93
N TYR A 117 -4.63 11.95 -7.08
CA TYR A 117 -4.43 12.64 -8.36
C TYR A 117 -3.14 12.32 -9.11
N VAL A 118 -2.36 11.33 -8.66
CA VAL A 118 -1.10 10.94 -9.31
C VAL A 118 -1.36 10.15 -10.59
N SER A 119 -0.70 10.54 -11.67
CA SER A 119 -0.72 9.82 -12.94
C SER A 119 0.37 8.75 -12.98
N SER A 120 0.15 7.70 -13.75
CA SER A 120 1.22 6.76 -14.08
C SER A 120 2.30 7.44 -14.93
N SER A 121 3.55 6.96 -14.88
CA SER A 121 4.68 7.55 -15.61
C SER A 121 4.52 7.51 -17.14
N ASP A 122 3.70 6.59 -17.65
CA ASP A 122 3.31 6.48 -19.06
C ASP A 122 2.04 7.26 -19.42
N PHE A 123 1.42 7.92 -18.43
CA PHE A 123 0.16 8.66 -18.54
C PHE A 123 -1.05 7.82 -19.00
N SER A 124 -0.99 6.50 -18.92
CA SER A 124 -2.12 5.62 -19.23
C SER A 124 -3.23 5.70 -18.18
N TYR A 125 -2.85 5.90 -16.92
CA TYR A 125 -3.75 5.89 -15.77
C TYR A 125 -3.59 7.10 -14.86
N GLN A 126 -4.62 7.37 -14.06
CA GLN A 126 -4.63 8.31 -12.96
C GLN A 126 -5.28 7.70 -11.72
N LEU A 127 -4.67 7.92 -10.56
CA LEU A 127 -5.22 7.58 -9.26
C LEU A 127 -6.08 8.73 -8.76
N LEU A 128 -7.35 8.46 -8.47
CA LEU A 128 -8.28 9.49 -7.99
C LEU A 128 -8.82 9.15 -6.60
N PRO A 129 -9.08 10.16 -5.75
CA PRO A 129 -9.67 9.93 -4.43
C PRO A 129 -10.86 8.98 -4.46
N HIS A 130 -10.84 8.00 -3.55
CA HIS A 130 -11.93 7.08 -3.25
C HIS A 130 -12.29 7.08 -1.75
N SER A 131 -11.80 8.07 -1.03
CA SER A 131 -12.20 8.42 0.33
C SER A 131 -11.66 9.80 0.69
N GLU A 132 -12.17 10.36 1.77
CA GLU A 132 -11.43 11.34 2.55
C GLU A 132 -10.20 10.67 3.21
N ARG A 133 -9.21 11.47 3.60
CA ARG A 133 -8.04 11.00 4.34
C ARG A 133 -8.37 10.93 5.83
N SER A 134 -7.74 10.03 6.55
CA SER A 134 -7.99 9.87 7.99
C SER A 134 -6.73 9.47 8.74
N THR A 135 -6.53 10.09 9.91
CA THR A 135 -5.54 9.69 10.92
C THR A 135 -6.17 9.03 12.14
N THR A 136 -7.49 8.80 12.10
CA THR A 136 -8.26 8.23 13.23
C THR A 136 -8.76 6.81 12.94
N GLY A 137 -8.30 6.21 11.85
CA GLY A 137 -8.67 4.87 11.40
C GLY A 137 -8.92 4.81 9.90
N VAL A 138 -9.30 3.62 9.41
CA VAL A 138 -9.62 3.40 7.99
C VAL A 138 -10.87 4.21 7.62
N PRO A 139 -10.79 5.17 6.68
CA PRO A 139 -11.93 5.99 6.27
C PRO A 139 -12.97 5.17 5.51
N GLU A 140 -14.21 5.66 5.46
CA GLU A 140 -15.23 5.09 4.58
C GLU A 140 -14.86 5.37 3.12
N ARG A 141 -15.11 4.38 2.26
CA ARG A 141 -14.90 4.53 0.81
C ARG A 141 -16.07 5.28 0.20
N GLU A 142 -15.75 6.26 -0.62
CA GLU A 142 -16.71 7.04 -1.38
C GLU A 142 -16.15 7.21 -2.79
N ARG A 143 -16.97 6.98 -3.81
CA ARG A 143 -16.61 7.27 -5.20
C ARG A 143 -17.17 8.63 -5.59
N PRO A 144 -16.33 9.68 -5.76
CA PRO A 144 -16.78 10.94 -6.33
C PRO A 144 -17.27 10.74 -7.77
N PRO A 145 -18.22 11.57 -8.25
CA PRO A 145 -18.80 11.45 -9.59
C PRO A 145 -17.85 11.99 -10.67
N TYR A 146 -16.74 11.29 -10.90
CA TYR A 146 -15.81 11.63 -11.97
C TYR A 146 -16.44 11.39 -13.36
N PRO A 147 -16.12 12.22 -14.36
CA PRO A 147 -16.65 12.09 -15.71
C PRO A 147 -16.02 10.86 -16.38
N THR A 148 -16.70 9.73 -16.31
CA THR A 148 -16.24 8.44 -16.83
C THR A 148 -17.17 7.91 -17.91
N ASP A 149 -16.64 7.05 -18.76
CA ASP A 149 -17.40 6.31 -19.78
C ASP A 149 -18.14 5.14 -19.10
N GLU A 150 -19.25 5.44 -18.42
CA GLU A 150 -20.02 4.46 -17.62
C GLU A 150 -20.65 3.34 -18.47
N ASP A 151 -20.69 3.50 -19.80
CA ASP A 151 -21.17 2.49 -20.75
C ASP A 151 -20.12 1.38 -21.02
N ALA A 152 -18.87 1.56 -20.54
CA ALA A 152 -17.80 0.58 -20.66
C ALA A 152 -17.22 0.22 -19.27
N PRO A 153 -17.04 -1.06 -18.94
CA PRO A 153 -16.55 -1.52 -17.63
C PRO A 153 -15.03 -1.30 -17.47
N CYS A 154 -14.52 -0.12 -17.81
CA CYS A 154 -13.09 0.18 -17.78
C CYS A 154 -12.75 1.54 -17.15
N TRP A 155 -13.76 2.31 -16.72
CA TRP A 155 -13.58 3.52 -15.91
C TRP A 155 -12.60 4.52 -16.53
N ARG A 156 -12.65 4.64 -17.87
CA ARG A 156 -11.89 5.66 -18.58
C ARG A 156 -12.55 7.01 -18.36
N LEU A 157 -11.75 8.01 -18.00
CA LEU A 157 -12.19 9.40 -17.93
C LEU A 157 -12.60 9.90 -19.32
N THR A 158 -13.68 10.67 -19.43
CA THR A 158 -14.13 11.24 -20.70
C THR A 158 -13.50 12.59 -21.00
N GLU A 159 -12.93 13.24 -19.98
CA GLU A 159 -12.23 14.51 -20.09
C GLU A 159 -11.08 14.60 -19.08
N PRO A 160 -10.06 15.43 -19.34
CA PRO A 160 -9.00 15.69 -18.39
C PRO A 160 -9.56 16.34 -17.12
N LEU A 161 -9.13 15.86 -15.96
CA LEU A 161 -9.51 16.47 -14.69
C LEU A 161 -8.66 17.71 -14.42
N ALA A 162 -9.32 18.87 -14.35
CA ALA A 162 -8.67 20.09 -13.91
C ALA A 162 -8.34 19.98 -12.41
N GLN A 163 -7.05 19.99 -12.10
CA GLN A 163 -6.57 19.96 -10.72
C GLN A 163 -6.40 21.38 -10.21
N THR A 164 -7.11 21.74 -9.14
CA THR A 164 -6.79 22.96 -8.42
C THR A 164 -5.46 22.75 -7.69
N THR A 165 -4.55 23.72 -7.82
CA THR A 165 -3.30 23.77 -7.07
C THR A 165 -3.61 24.14 -5.61
N GLU A 166 -4.28 23.25 -4.90
CA GLU A 166 -4.49 23.38 -3.46
C GLU A 166 -3.25 22.85 -2.76
N TYR A 167 -2.41 23.78 -2.31
CA TYR A 167 -1.33 23.48 -1.37
C TYR A 167 -1.95 23.34 0.01
N GLY A 168 -1.88 22.13 0.55
CA GLY A 168 -2.27 21.82 1.92
C GLY A 168 -1.18 20.99 2.59
N THR A 169 -1.27 20.91 3.92
CA THR A 169 -0.47 19.97 4.71
C THR A 169 -1.38 19.08 5.54
N VAL A 170 -0.88 17.92 5.93
CA VAL A 170 -1.55 16.99 6.84
C VAL A 170 -0.59 16.62 7.97
N SER A 171 -1.11 16.56 9.19
CA SER A 171 -0.34 16.11 10.35
C SER A 171 -0.61 14.63 10.61
N ILE A 172 0.44 13.82 10.64
CA ILE A 172 0.40 12.41 11.00
C ILE A 172 0.89 12.30 12.46
N PRO A 173 0.03 11.89 13.40
CA PRO A 173 0.42 11.76 14.80
C PRO A 173 1.62 10.83 14.99
N ALA A 174 2.34 11.01 16.11
CA ALA A 174 3.33 10.05 16.60
C ALA A 174 2.72 8.64 16.69
N ASP A 175 3.47 7.63 16.25
CA ASP A 175 3.01 6.23 16.14
C ASP A 175 1.66 6.08 15.40
N GLY A 176 1.33 7.03 14.52
CA GLY A 176 0.05 7.13 13.83
C GLY A 176 0.14 6.76 12.35
N THR A 177 -1.02 6.57 11.72
CA THR A 177 -1.12 6.27 10.29
C THR A 177 -2.07 7.26 9.63
N LEU A 178 -1.68 7.81 8.49
CA LEU A 178 -2.57 8.46 7.55
C LEU A 178 -3.04 7.44 6.52
N THR A 179 -4.35 7.21 6.43
CA THR A 179 -4.95 6.28 5.46
C THR A 179 -5.84 7.02 4.47
N ALA A 180 -5.77 6.60 3.20
CA ALA A 180 -6.71 7.00 2.15
C ALA A 180 -6.95 5.88 1.14
N PHE A 181 -8.06 5.95 0.41
CA PHE A 181 -8.32 5.10 -0.74
C PHE A 181 -8.20 5.90 -2.05
N VAL A 182 -7.68 5.24 -3.08
CA VAL A 182 -7.60 5.76 -4.44
C VAL A 182 -8.12 4.73 -5.44
N GLY A 183 -8.91 5.17 -6.42
CA GLY A 183 -9.36 4.35 -7.54
C GLY A 183 -8.48 4.54 -8.76
N LEU A 184 -8.31 3.48 -9.54
CA LEU A 184 -7.54 3.49 -10.79
C LEU A 184 -8.44 3.82 -11.98
N TYR A 185 -8.17 4.93 -12.66
CA TYR A 185 -8.95 5.38 -13.82
C TYR A 185 -8.06 5.51 -15.05
N ALA A 186 -8.50 4.99 -16.20
CA ALA A 186 -7.77 5.21 -17.44
C ALA A 186 -7.93 6.67 -17.89
N ASN A 187 -6.85 7.28 -18.37
CA ASN A 187 -6.87 8.66 -18.84
C ASN A 187 -7.68 8.80 -20.14
N PRO A 188 -8.24 10.00 -20.44
CA PRO A 188 -9.06 10.19 -21.63
C PRO A 188 -8.31 9.93 -22.94
N ASP A 189 -7.00 10.21 -22.94
CA ASP A 189 -6.10 10.04 -24.09
C ASP A 189 -5.47 8.64 -24.17
N ALA A 190 -5.84 7.72 -23.28
CA ALA A 190 -5.33 6.36 -23.31
C ALA A 190 -5.72 5.63 -24.61
N GLU A 191 -4.80 4.82 -25.15
CA GLU A 191 -4.97 4.15 -26.45
C GLU A 191 -6.14 3.17 -26.48
N THR A 192 -6.43 2.57 -25.32
CA THR A 192 -7.54 1.64 -25.13
C THR A 192 -8.32 2.03 -23.88
N CYS A 193 -9.54 1.52 -23.74
CA CYS A 193 -10.36 1.88 -22.60
C CYS A 193 -9.83 1.29 -21.27
N LEU A 194 -9.12 0.15 -21.34
CA LEU A 194 -8.37 -0.44 -20.24
C LEU A 194 -6.96 -0.81 -20.73
N PRO A 195 -5.98 0.11 -20.65
CA PRO A 195 -4.59 -0.19 -21.01
C PRO A 195 -4.02 -1.34 -20.16
N THR A 196 -3.68 -2.46 -20.79
CA THR A 196 -3.07 -3.61 -20.10
C THR A 196 -1.56 -3.47 -20.04
N GLY A 197 -0.92 -3.97 -18.99
CA GLY A 197 0.53 -3.92 -18.82
C GLY A 197 0.93 -3.55 -17.40
N GLU A 198 2.22 -3.28 -17.21
CA GLU A 198 2.73 -2.73 -15.96
C GLU A 198 2.72 -1.20 -16.04
N HIS A 199 2.15 -0.55 -15.03
CA HIS A 199 2.05 0.91 -14.91
C HIS A 199 2.66 1.36 -13.60
N ARG A 200 3.66 2.24 -13.70
CA ARG A 200 4.42 2.80 -12.58
C ARG A 200 3.76 4.10 -12.10
N PHE A 201 3.65 4.27 -10.79
CA PHE A 201 3.20 5.50 -10.14
C PHE A 201 4.29 6.00 -9.21
N GLU A 202 4.59 7.29 -9.28
CA GLU A 202 5.64 7.94 -8.49
C GLU A 202 5.14 9.28 -7.96
N ALA A 203 5.46 9.58 -6.71
CA ALA A 203 5.13 10.84 -6.06
C ALA A 203 6.37 11.38 -5.34
N THR A 204 6.51 12.70 -5.30
CA THR A 204 7.49 13.38 -4.44
C THR A 204 6.80 13.72 -3.12
N TYR A 205 7.43 13.30 -2.03
CA TYR A 205 6.98 13.50 -0.67
C TYR A 205 7.77 14.62 -0.06
N GLY A 206 7.14 15.73 0.30
CA GLY A 206 7.68 16.67 1.29
C GLY A 206 7.21 16.32 2.69
N ILE A 207 8.13 16.28 3.65
CA ILE A 207 7.82 16.32 5.08
C ILE A 207 8.60 17.43 5.79
N GLU A 208 7.97 18.04 6.79
CA GLU A 208 8.66 18.85 7.79
C GLU A 208 9.15 17.90 8.88
N GLU A 209 10.47 17.79 9.04
CA GLU A 209 11.06 16.96 10.08
C GLU A 209 10.83 17.58 11.47
N PRO A 210 10.61 16.76 12.52
CA PRO A 210 10.41 17.27 13.86
C PRO A 210 11.64 18.05 14.35
N VAL A 211 11.36 19.17 15.01
CA VAL A 211 12.37 20.09 15.56
C VAL A 211 13.15 19.45 16.72
N GLY A 212 14.18 18.65 16.39
CA GLY A 212 15.03 18.02 17.41
C GLY A 212 16.34 17.38 16.95
N THR A 213 16.52 17.11 15.65
CA THR A 213 17.64 16.28 15.15
C THR A 213 18.83 17.04 14.56
N SER A 214 18.69 18.34 14.27
CA SER A 214 19.76 19.10 13.63
C SER A 214 20.67 19.81 14.64
N SER A 215 21.89 19.29 14.79
CA SER A 215 23.01 19.97 15.40
C SER A 215 23.31 21.30 14.70
N GLY A 216 22.73 22.39 15.23
CA GLY A 216 23.24 23.76 15.12
C GLY A 216 23.33 24.35 13.71
N THR A 217 22.18 24.70 13.13
CA THR A 217 21.84 26.02 12.55
C THR A 217 20.45 25.86 11.96
N ALA A 218 19.41 26.18 12.74
CA ALA A 218 18.04 26.24 12.23
C ALA A 218 17.98 27.35 11.17
N THR A 219 17.88 26.98 9.91
CA THR A 219 17.34 27.85 8.86
C THR A 219 15.85 27.55 8.77
N ASP A 220 15.05 28.60 8.58
CA ASP A 220 13.59 28.55 8.52
C ASP A 220 13.08 27.39 7.65
N ASP A 221 12.14 26.59 8.19
CA ASP A 221 11.24 25.65 7.51
C ASP A 221 11.87 24.75 6.42
N ALA A 222 12.86 23.92 6.79
CA ALA A 222 13.47 22.98 5.86
C ALA A 222 12.57 21.74 5.65
N TRP A 223 11.79 21.75 4.57
CA TRP A 223 11.15 20.54 4.05
C TRP A 223 12.22 19.56 3.55
N THR A 224 12.16 18.32 4.01
CA THR A 224 12.94 17.22 3.45
C THR A 224 12.06 16.49 2.44
N THR A 225 12.61 16.25 1.24
CA THR A 225 11.86 15.60 0.16
C THR A 225 12.48 14.27 -0.26
N ALA A 226 11.63 13.29 -0.59
CA ALA A 226 12.04 12.04 -1.24
C ALA A 226 11.03 11.61 -2.30
N GLU A 227 11.46 10.77 -3.23
CA GLU A 227 10.57 10.13 -4.21
C GLU A 227 10.27 8.70 -3.75
N TRP A 228 9.02 8.27 -3.91
CA TRP A 228 8.62 6.89 -3.68
C TRP A 228 7.53 6.49 -4.68
N GLY A 229 7.51 5.22 -5.05
CA GLY A 229 6.58 4.70 -6.05
C GLY A 229 6.32 3.20 -5.96
N PHE A 230 5.39 2.76 -6.82
CA PHE A 230 4.99 1.37 -6.96
C PHE A 230 4.51 1.07 -8.38
N SER A 231 4.53 -0.20 -8.76
CA SER A 231 4.03 -0.67 -10.06
C SER A 231 2.79 -1.55 -9.89
N LEU A 232 1.79 -1.31 -10.73
CA LEU A 232 0.61 -2.16 -10.87
C LEU A 232 0.64 -2.90 -12.20
N SER A 233 0.26 -4.19 -12.20
CA SER A 233 -0.08 -4.90 -13.43
C SER A 233 -1.58 -4.83 -13.65
N VAL A 234 -2.00 -4.42 -14.85
CA VAL A 234 -3.38 -4.47 -15.31
C VAL A 234 -3.51 -5.55 -16.39
N GLU A 235 -4.42 -6.48 -16.17
CA GLU A 235 -4.76 -7.57 -17.08
C GLU A 235 -6.22 -7.46 -17.50
N SER A 236 -6.53 -7.75 -18.76
CA SER A 236 -7.92 -7.90 -19.22
C SER A 236 -8.45 -9.29 -18.90
N LEU A 237 -9.77 -9.43 -18.70
CA LEU A 237 -10.45 -10.70 -18.44
C LEU A 237 -11.41 -11.12 -19.57
#